data_AF-A0A5M6II95-F1
#
_entry.id   AF-A0A5M6II95-F1
#
_cell.length_a   1.000
_cell.length_b   1.000
_cell.length_c   1.000
_cell.angle_alpha   90.00
_cell.angle_beta   90.00
_cell.angle_gamma   90.00
#
_symmetry.space_group_name_H-M   'P 1'
#
loop_
_entity.id
_entity.type
_entity.pdbx_description
1 polymer ?
#
loop_
_entity_poly.entity_id
_entity_poly.type
_entity_poly.pdbx_seq_one_letter_code
_entity_poly.pdbx_strand_id
1 'polypeptide(L)' 'AANGFVVLPKRWIVERTIGWLNRCRRLAKDWENLNRKALAFLRLASIRLMVRRLCQTA' A
#
# COMPACT_ATOMS: atom_id res chain seq x y z
N ALA A 1 13.55 10.12 -23.90
CA ALA A 1 12.68 10.44 -22.75
C ALA A 1 11.26 10.60 -23.26
N ALA A 2 10.25 10.02 -22.60
CA ALA A 2 8.86 10.21 -22.99
C ALA A 2 8.38 11.59 -22.47
N ASN A 3 7.99 12.49 -23.38
CA ASN A 3 7.43 13.81 -23.05
C ASN A 3 5.92 13.68 -22.85
N GLY A 4 5.48 13.24 -21.66
CA GLY A 4 4.05 13.24 -21.29
C GLY A 4 3.59 12.02 -20.49
N PHE A 5 2.28 11.97 -20.21
CA PHE A 5 1.66 10.84 -19.50
C PHE A 5 1.64 9.60 -20.40
N VAL A 6 2.43 8.58 -20.03
CA VAL A 6 2.42 7.29 -20.69
C VAL A 6 1.44 6.36 -19.99
N VAL A 7 0.37 5.97 -20.69
CA VAL A 7 -0.58 4.97 -20.21
C VAL A 7 0.13 3.62 -20.14
N LEU A 8 0.48 3.19 -18.93
CA LEU A 8 1.07 1.88 -18.70
C LEU A 8 -0.04 0.83 -18.50
N PRO A 9 -0.05 -0.27 -19.29
CA PRO A 9 -1.03 -1.32 -19.11
C PRO A 9 -0.89 -1.91 -17.69
N LYS A 10 -2.02 -2.14 -17.01
CA LYS A 10 -2.13 -2.72 -15.65
C LYS A 10 -1.57 -1.86 -14.51
N ARG A 11 -1.16 -0.61 -14.74
CA ARG A 11 -0.71 0.32 -13.70
C ARG A 11 -1.71 0.49 -12.55
N TRP A 12 -3.00 0.41 -12.87
CA TRP A 12 -4.09 0.49 -11.89
C TRP A 12 -3.95 -0.55 -10.76
N ILE A 13 -3.34 -1.72 -10.99
CA ILE A 13 -3.18 -2.76 -9.97
C ILE A 13 -2.25 -2.27 -8.84
N VAL A 14 -1.15 -1.63 -9.23
CA VAL A 14 -0.17 -1.07 -8.29
C VAL A 14 -0.79 0.11 -7.53
N GLU A 15 -1.42 1.02 -8.25
CA GLU A 15 -2.08 2.20 -7.66
C GLU A 15 -3.21 1.80 -6.71
N ARG A 16 -3.99 0.76 -7.05
CA ARG A 16 -5.01 0.19 -6.17
C ARG A 16 -4.40 -0.37 -4.89
N THR A 17 -3.25 -1.04 -4.99
CA THR A 17 -2.54 -1.58 -3.82
C THR A 17 -2.08 -0.46 -2.89
N ILE A 18 -1.54 0.61 -3.45
CA ILE A 18 -1.16 1.82 -2.70
C ILE A 18 -2.40 2.46 -2.05
N GLY A 19 -3.52 2.55 -2.77
CA GLY A 19 -4.78 3.06 -2.24
C GLY A 19 -5.33 2.26 -1.05
N TRP A 20 -5.17 0.93 -1.05
CA TRP A 20 -5.53 0.10 0.10
C TRP A 20 -4.61 0.33 1.29
N LEU A 21 -3.30 0.44 1.06
CA LEU A 21 -2.32 0.71 2.12
C LEU A 21 -2.53 2.09 2.75
N ASN A 22 -2.93 3.09 1.96
CA ASN A 22 -3.29 4.43 2.47
C ASN A 22 -4.48 4.44 3.44
N ARG A 23 -5.32 3.39 3.49
CA ARG A 23 -6.34 3.27 4.55
C ARG A 23 -5.73 3.06 5.93
N CYS A 24 -4.48 2.62 6.02
CA CYS A 24 -3.75 2.55 7.29
C CYS A 24 -3.14 3.92 7.60
N ARG A 25 -3.86 4.74 8.39
CA ARG A 25 -3.42 6.09 8.84
C ARG A 25 -2.00 6.15 9.41
N ARG A 26 -1.49 5.05 9.98
CA ARG A 26 -0.14 4.98 10.53
C ARG A 26 0.96 5.05 9.48
N LEU A 27 0.66 4.75 8.21
CA LEU A 27 1.56 4.91 7.07
C LEU A 27 1.54 6.32 6.47
N ALA A 28 0.60 7.19 6.88
CA ALA A 28 0.49 8.54 6.32
C ALA A 28 1.62 9.48 6.79
N LYS A 29 2.31 9.13 7.89
CA LYS A 29 3.41 9.91 8.44
C LYS A 29 4.41 8.99 9.10
N ASP A 30 5.67 9.08 8.68
CA ASP A 30 6.77 8.30 9.25
C ASP A 30 7.22 8.94 10.56
N TRP A 31 6.64 8.45 11.66
CA TRP A 31 6.97 8.93 13.01
C TRP A 31 8.28 8.37 13.56
N GLU A 32 8.68 7.18 13.11
CA GLU A 32 9.81 6.45 13.73
C GLU A 32 11.18 6.77 13.08
N ASN A 33 11.20 7.54 11.98
CA ASN A 33 12.40 7.98 11.23
C ASN A 33 13.45 6.87 10.95
N LEU A 34 13.02 5.61 10.96
CA LEU A 34 13.85 4.44 10.70
C LEU A 34 13.19 3.56 9.65
N ASN A 35 13.93 3.26 8.58
CA ASN A 35 13.45 2.41 7.48
C ASN A 35 12.95 1.03 7.94
N ARG A 36 13.60 0.43 8.96
CA ARG A 36 13.18 -0.87 9.51
C ARG A 36 11.77 -0.83 10.10
N LYS A 37 11.41 0.28 10.71
CA LYS A 37 10.11 0.48 11.36
C LYS A 37 9.02 0.75 10.33
N ALA A 38 9.30 1.61 9.35
CA ALA A 38 8.41 1.84 8.21
C ALA A 38 8.09 0.53 7.46
N LEU A 39 9.11 -0.30 7.21
CA LEU A 39 8.96 -1.62 6.59
C LEU A 39 8.06 -2.57 7.43
N ALA A 40 8.20 -2.54 8.76
CA ALA A 40 7.34 -3.34 9.64
C ALA A 40 5.87 -2.90 9.55
N PHE A 41 5.59 -1.59 9.53
CA PHE A 41 4.21 -1.08 9.35
C PHE A 41 3.63 -1.40 7.98
N LEU A 42 4.45 -1.35 6.93
CA LEU A 42 4.02 -1.74 5.59
C LEU A 42 3.59 -3.21 5.56
N ARG A 43 4.39 -4.10 6.17
CA ARG A 43 4.06 -5.52 6.31
C ARG A 43 2.77 -5.73 7.12
N LEU A 44 2.62 -5.03 8.25
CA LEU A 44 1.42 -5.11 9.08
C LEU A 44 0.17 -4.64 8.33
N ALA A 45 0.27 -3.56 7.54
CA ALA A 45 -0.83 -3.07 6.72
C ALA A 45 -1.26 -4.10 5.67
N SER A 46 -0.30 -4.76 5.02
CA SER A 46 -0.55 -5.85 4.07
C SER A 46 -1.24 -7.05 4.74
N ILE A 47 -0.76 -7.48 5.92
CA ILE A 47 -1.39 -8.57 6.69
C ILE A 47 -2.83 -8.21 7.04
N ARG A 48 -3.07 -6.99 7.56
CA ARG A 48 -4.43 -6.53 7.91
C ARG A 48 -5.37 -6.53 6.70
N LEU A 49 -4.87 -6.16 5.52
CA LEU A 49 -5.65 -6.21 4.28
C LEU A 49 -5.98 -7.65 3.89
N MET A 50 -5.02 -8.58 3.98
CA MET A 50 -5.25 -10.00 3.67
C MET A 50 -6.25 -10.64 4.63
N VAL A 51 -6.11 -10.41 5.94
CA VAL A 51 -7.04 -10.91 6.96
C VAL A 51 -8.47 -10.43 6.68
N ARG A 52 -8.65 -9.14 6.36
CA ARG A 52 -9.98 -8.60 6.01
C ARG A 52 -10.61 -9.30 4.81
N ARG A 53 -9.81 -9.64 3.79
CA ARG A 53 -10.31 -10.35 2.61
C ARG A 53 -10.72 -11.78 2.95
N LEU A 54 -9.90 -12.49 3.72
CA LEU A 54 -10.17 -13.86 4.14
C LEU A 54 -11.43 -13.93 5.03
N CYS A 55 -11.63 -12.95 5.92
CA CYS A 55 -12.80 -12.91 6.80
C CYS A 55 -14.05 -12.32 6.14
N GLN A 56 -13.93 -11.61 5.01
CA GLN A 56 -15.09 -11.11 4.25
C GLN A 56 -15.72 -12.17 3.33
N THR A 57 -15.00 -13.25 3.07
CA THR A 57 -15.49 -14.38 2.27
C THR A 57 -16.21 -15.44 3.09
N ALA A 58 -16.57 -15.14 4.34
CA ALA A 58 -17.39 -15.97 5.23
C ALA A 58 -18.80 -15.38 5.38
#